data_AF-A0A8H7X264-F1
#
_entry.id   AF-A0A8H7X264-F1
#
_cell.length_a   1.000
_cell.length_b   1.000
_cell.length_c   1.000
_cell.angle_alpha   90.00
_cell.angle_beta   90.00
_cell.angle_gamma   90.00
#
_symmetry.space_group_name_H-M   'P 1'
#
loop_
_entity.id
_entity.type
_entity.pdbx_description
1 polymer ?
#
loop_
_entity_poly.entity_id
_entity_poly.type
_entity_poly.pdbx_seq_one_letter_code
_entity_poly.pdbx_strand_id
1 'polypeptide(L)'
;MFNNFNLLALSFLSATALAAPTPAPQAGTGVNDPAYFWSVTDWSAGCARSGCYYNFNISAPAYNDIPAFSAYCSGYTVGAPFEPCGVNDDLPGNRGVAAHLLDAETGTGAHIEVSLAWVDLEQPDTYYNYTGNATSSYNQFVAPLQSFTITPSSAFGVA
;
A
#
# COMPACT_ATOMS: atom_id res chain seq x y z
N MET A 1 75.00 24.28 8.15
CA MET A 1 74.39 24.26 6.81
C MET A 1 73.24 23.27 6.83
N PHE A 2 72.02 23.79 6.56
CA PHE A 2 70.79 23.15 6.05
C PHE A 2 70.29 21.83 6.68
N ASN A 3 69.19 21.81 7.45
CA ASN A 3 67.74 21.93 7.15
C ASN A 3 67.02 20.61 6.75
N ASN A 4 65.77 20.52 7.24
CA ASN A 4 64.59 19.78 6.77
C ASN A 4 64.33 18.40 7.43
N PHE A 5 63.30 18.25 8.27
CA PHE A 5 61.83 18.24 8.06
C PHE A 5 61.28 16.99 7.37
N ASN A 6 60.14 16.52 7.93
CA ASN A 6 59.11 15.61 7.42
C ASN A 6 59.17 14.14 7.89
N LEU A 7 58.07 13.49 8.25
CA LEU A 7 56.66 13.87 8.46
C LEU A 7 56.06 12.70 9.25
N LEU A 8 55.54 12.96 10.46
CA LEU A 8 54.76 11.98 11.23
C LEU A 8 53.42 11.77 10.52
N ALA A 9 53.23 10.61 9.89
CA ALA A 9 51.95 10.24 9.29
C ALA A 9 51.00 9.76 10.40
N LEU A 10 50.10 10.63 10.86
CA LEU A 10 48.91 10.24 11.64
C LEU A 10 47.83 9.76 10.66
N SER A 11 47.63 8.46 10.57
CA SER A 11 46.50 7.83 9.89
C SER A 11 45.27 7.84 10.80
N PHE A 12 44.34 8.76 10.58
CA PHE A 12 42.99 8.72 11.16
C PHE A 12 42.12 7.78 10.33
N LEU A 13 41.81 6.59 10.85
CA LEU A 13 40.70 5.77 10.33
C LEU A 13 39.39 6.27 10.93
N SER A 14 38.68 7.10 10.18
CA SER A 14 37.30 7.50 10.50
C SER A 14 36.37 6.32 10.20
N ALA A 15 36.07 5.49 11.20
CA ALA A 15 35.01 4.50 11.09
C ALA A 15 33.66 5.23 11.10
N THR A 16 33.11 5.50 9.91
CA THR A 16 31.71 5.90 9.79
C THR A 16 30.85 4.68 10.11
N ALA A 17 30.35 4.61 11.33
CA ALA A 17 29.29 3.67 11.67
C ALA A 17 28.06 4.03 10.82
N LEU A 18 27.79 3.21 9.80
CA LEU A 18 26.48 3.21 9.14
C LEU A 18 25.48 2.77 10.20
N ALA A 19 24.71 3.70 10.74
CA ALA A 19 23.54 3.35 11.53
C ALA A 19 22.67 2.45 10.64
N ALA A 20 22.48 1.21 11.04
CA ALA A 20 21.52 0.34 10.37
C ALA A 20 20.14 1.03 10.46
N PRO A 21 19.34 1.04 9.39
CA PRO A 21 18.00 1.58 9.47
C PRO A 21 17.27 0.86 10.61
N THR A 22 16.70 1.64 11.52
CA THR A 22 15.82 1.15 12.56
C THR A 22 14.71 0.33 11.89
N PRO A 23 14.42 -0.90 12.37
CA PRO A 23 13.25 -1.61 11.90
C PRO A 23 12.04 -0.69 12.05
N ALA A 24 11.30 -0.52 10.96
CA ALA A 24 10.01 0.15 10.96
C ALA A 24 9.18 -0.32 12.17
N PRO A 25 8.44 0.57 12.85
CA PRO A 25 7.45 0.13 13.81
C PRO A 25 6.51 -0.84 13.11
N GLN A 26 6.34 -2.01 13.71
CA GLN A 26 5.46 -3.03 13.19
C GLN A 26 4.07 -2.71 13.73
N ALA A 27 3.24 -2.01 12.95
CA ALA A 27 1.84 -1.80 13.32
C ALA A 27 1.19 -3.14 13.70
N GLY A 28 0.44 -3.15 14.81
CA GLY A 28 -0.20 -4.32 15.40
C GLY A 28 -0.87 -5.19 14.33
N THR A 29 -0.32 -6.38 14.12
CA THR A 29 -0.26 -7.03 12.80
C THR A 29 -1.62 -7.43 12.24
N GLY A 30 -2.13 -6.67 11.27
CA GLY A 30 -3.26 -7.06 10.40
C GLY A 30 -2.81 -7.76 9.11
N VAL A 31 -1.50 -7.91 8.90
CA VAL A 31 -0.92 -8.59 7.74
C VAL A 31 -1.09 -10.09 7.87
N ASN A 32 -1.64 -10.72 6.83
CA ASN A 32 -1.98 -12.15 6.77
C ASN A 32 -2.90 -12.61 7.92
N ASP A 33 -3.61 -11.68 8.57
CA ASP A 33 -4.56 -11.99 9.63
C ASP A 33 -5.95 -12.22 9.03
N PRO A 34 -6.53 -13.43 9.12
CA PRO A 34 -7.86 -13.69 8.60
C PRO A 34 -8.97 -12.90 9.31
N ALA A 35 -8.72 -12.36 10.51
CA ALA A 35 -9.65 -11.49 11.22
C ALA A 35 -9.62 -10.03 10.70
N TYR A 36 -8.59 -9.64 9.94
CA TYR A 36 -8.49 -8.33 9.32
C TYR A 36 -8.55 -8.42 7.79
N PHE A 37 -9.70 -8.08 7.25
CA PHE A 37 -9.95 -8.09 5.81
C PHE A 37 -10.69 -6.83 5.38
N TRP A 38 -10.44 -6.43 4.14
CA TRP A 38 -11.11 -5.32 3.48
C TRP A 38 -12.25 -5.88 2.64
N SER A 39 -13.44 -5.37 2.86
CA SER A 39 -14.65 -5.78 2.13
C SER A 39 -14.76 -4.97 0.86
N VAL A 40 -14.68 -5.63 -0.29
CA VAL A 40 -14.93 -5.05 -1.61
C VAL A 40 -16.37 -5.32 -2.00
N THR A 41 -17.10 -4.27 -2.38
CA THR A 41 -18.47 -4.35 -2.89
C THR A 41 -18.63 -3.57 -4.19
N ASP A 42 -19.71 -3.84 -4.91
CA ASP A 42 -20.02 -3.18 -6.18
C ASP A 42 -18.88 -3.32 -7.20
N TRP A 43 -18.17 -4.45 -7.17
CA TRP A 43 -17.07 -4.72 -8.08
C TRP A 43 -17.54 -4.66 -9.53
N SER A 44 -16.94 -3.78 -10.32
CA SER A 44 -17.12 -3.70 -11.76
C SER A 44 -15.77 -3.57 -12.44
N ALA A 45 -15.40 -4.58 -13.23
CA ALA A 45 -14.21 -4.52 -14.07
C ALA A 45 -14.51 -4.99 -15.48
N GLY A 46 -13.85 -4.36 -16.44
CA GLY A 46 -14.04 -4.67 -17.85
C GLY A 46 -12.82 -4.32 -18.67
N CYS A 47 -12.68 -4.98 -19.82
CA CYS A 47 -11.69 -4.62 -20.83
C CYS A 47 -12.39 -4.33 -22.15
N ALA A 48 -12.06 -3.18 -22.73
CA ALA A 48 -12.51 -2.74 -24.03
C ALA A 48 -11.30 -2.34 -24.90
N ARG A 49 -11.55 -1.85 -26.11
CA ARG A 49 -10.48 -1.43 -27.03
C ARG A 49 -9.57 -0.34 -26.46
N SER A 50 -10.06 0.45 -25.51
CA SER A 50 -9.32 1.53 -24.84
C SER A 50 -8.55 1.08 -23.59
N GLY A 51 -8.54 -0.21 -23.28
CA GLY A 51 -7.89 -0.76 -22.08
C GLY A 51 -8.90 -1.34 -21.08
N CYS A 52 -8.37 -1.78 -19.94
CA CYS A 52 -9.16 -2.31 -18.85
C CYS A 52 -9.46 -1.22 -17.81
N TYR A 53 -10.57 -1.36 -17.11
CA TYR A 53 -10.99 -0.48 -16.04
C TYR A 53 -11.42 -1.30 -14.81
N TYR A 54 -11.47 -0.62 -13.68
CA TYR A 54 -12.11 -1.11 -12.46
C TYR A 54 -12.89 0.02 -11.79
N ASN A 55 -13.93 -0.34 -11.06
CA ASN A 55 -14.54 0.49 -10.03
C ASN A 55 -15.17 -0.39 -8.95
N PHE A 56 -15.08 0.04 -7.69
CA PHE A 56 -15.63 -0.68 -6.54
C PHE A 56 -15.66 0.22 -5.29
N ASN A 57 -16.45 -0.18 -4.31
CA ASN A 57 -16.36 0.32 -2.95
C ASN A 57 -15.50 -0.62 -2.10
N ILE A 58 -14.72 -0.07 -1.19
CA ILE A 58 -13.93 -0.86 -0.23
C ILE A 58 -14.03 -0.26 1.16
N SER A 59 -14.16 -1.12 2.17
CA SER A 59 -14.15 -0.69 3.57
C SER A 59 -13.56 -1.73 4.50
N ALA A 60 -13.08 -1.28 5.65
CA ALA A 60 -12.71 -2.15 6.76
C ALA A 60 -13.00 -1.45 8.09
N PRO A 61 -13.42 -2.20 9.13
CA PRO A 61 -13.46 -1.68 10.48
C PRO A 61 -12.05 -1.40 11.01
N ALA A 62 -11.95 -0.63 12.09
CA ALA A 62 -10.69 -0.46 12.80
C ALA A 62 -10.24 -1.80 13.38
N TYR A 63 -8.93 -2.02 13.39
CA TYR A 63 -8.34 -3.28 13.85
C TYR A 63 -7.02 -3.01 14.57
N ASN A 64 -6.99 -3.24 15.89
CA ASN A 64 -5.87 -2.81 16.75
C ASN A 64 -5.57 -1.31 16.49
N ASP A 65 -4.34 -0.99 16.08
CA ASP A 65 -3.88 0.37 15.79
C ASP A 65 -4.11 0.80 14.33
N ILE A 66 -4.79 -0.03 13.53
CA ILE A 66 -5.09 0.25 12.12
C ILE A 66 -6.45 0.96 12.06
N PRO A 67 -6.52 2.14 11.41
CA PRO A 67 -7.76 2.89 11.35
C PRO A 67 -8.81 2.16 10.50
N ALA A 68 -10.08 2.38 10.86
CA ALA A 68 -11.17 2.08 9.95
C ALA A 68 -11.04 2.94 8.68
N PHE A 69 -11.57 2.44 7.56
CA PHE A 69 -11.66 3.22 6.34
C PHE A 69 -12.86 2.81 5.48
N SER A 70 -13.32 3.76 4.66
CA SER A 70 -14.20 3.52 3.53
C SER A 70 -13.73 4.37 2.34
N ALA A 71 -13.68 3.78 1.15
CA ALA A 71 -13.31 4.49 -0.06
C ALA A 71 -14.03 3.94 -1.30
N TYR A 72 -14.21 4.81 -2.29
CA TYR A 72 -14.56 4.43 -3.65
C TYR A 72 -13.31 4.47 -4.52
N CYS A 73 -12.98 3.34 -5.15
CA CYS A 73 -11.82 3.20 -6.02
C CYS A 73 -12.26 3.06 -7.47
N SER A 74 -11.61 3.79 -8.38
CA SER A 74 -11.77 3.60 -9.82
C SER A 74 -10.47 3.92 -10.54
N GLY A 75 -10.28 3.31 -11.70
CA GLY A 75 -9.08 3.52 -12.50
C GLY A 75 -9.08 2.72 -13.78
N TYR A 76 -7.99 2.89 -14.53
CA TYR A 76 -7.81 2.34 -15.87
C TYR A 76 -6.40 1.78 -16.01
N THR A 77 -6.23 0.97 -17.05
CA THR A 77 -4.94 0.42 -17.50
C THR A 77 -4.39 -0.64 -16.55
N VAL A 78 -4.06 -1.79 -17.11
CA VAL A 78 -3.38 -2.87 -16.38
C VAL A 78 -1.90 -2.50 -16.26
N GLY A 79 -1.30 -2.71 -15.09
CA GLY A 79 0.10 -2.39 -14.82
C GLY A 79 0.37 -0.89 -14.61
N ALA A 80 -0.67 -0.05 -14.56
CA ALA A 80 -0.52 1.36 -14.22
C ALA A 80 -0.11 1.53 -12.74
N PRO A 81 0.48 2.67 -12.34
CA PRO A 81 0.70 2.99 -10.93
C PRO A 81 -0.60 3.00 -10.10
N PHE A 82 -0.46 2.98 -8.78
CA PHE A 82 -1.57 3.21 -7.85
C PHE A 82 -2.29 4.53 -8.16
N GLU A 83 -3.61 4.46 -8.30
CA GLU A 83 -4.49 5.62 -8.41
C GLU A 83 -5.18 5.86 -7.07
N PRO A 84 -5.20 7.11 -6.55
CA PRO A 84 -5.89 7.45 -5.31
C PRO A 84 -7.41 7.16 -5.40
N CYS A 85 -7.93 6.50 -4.39
CA CYS A 85 -9.36 6.30 -4.20
C CYS A 85 -9.97 7.51 -3.48
N GLY A 86 -11.25 7.77 -3.74
CA GLY A 86 -12.03 8.75 -3.00
C GLY A 86 -12.43 8.20 -1.64
N VAL A 87 -11.68 8.57 -0.59
CA VAL A 87 -12.05 8.27 0.80
C VAL A 87 -13.39 8.95 1.11
N ASN A 88 -14.37 8.15 1.57
CA ASN A 88 -15.77 8.57 1.70
C ASN A 88 -16.34 8.28 3.10
N ASP A 89 -15.50 8.35 4.12
CA ASP A 89 -15.86 8.27 5.53
C ASP A 89 -15.66 9.63 6.25
N ASP A 90 -16.28 9.79 7.42
CA ASP A 90 -16.16 10.99 8.26
C ASP A 90 -14.99 10.89 9.28
N LEU A 91 -14.03 10.01 9.03
CA LEU A 91 -12.92 9.71 9.92
C LEU A 91 -11.74 10.69 9.68
N PRO A 92 -10.72 10.77 10.55
CA PRO A 92 -9.65 11.78 10.43
C PRO A 92 -8.91 11.77 9.08
N GLY A 93 -8.52 12.92 8.53
CA GLY A 93 -7.90 13.02 7.19
C GLY A 93 -6.45 12.53 7.08
N ASN A 94 -5.97 11.69 8.01
CA ASN A 94 -4.61 11.18 8.08
C ASN A 94 -4.40 9.86 7.31
N ARG A 95 -5.42 9.39 6.56
CA ARG A 95 -5.37 8.15 5.77
C ARG A 95 -5.58 8.41 4.29
N GLY A 96 -5.07 7.51 3.47
CA GLY A 96 -5.33 7.43 2.04
C GLY A 96 -5.55 5.98 1.62
N VAL A 97 -6.39 5.79 0.60
CA VAL A 97 -6.55 4.49 -0.05
C VAL A 97 -6.19 4.67 -1.52
N ALA A 98 -5.49 3.72 -2.11
CA ALA A 98 -5.17 3.71 -3.52
C ALA A 98 -5.32 2.31 -4.09
N ALA A 99 -5.60 2.18 -5.38
CA ALA A 99 -5.74 0.89 -6.04
C ALA A 99 -5.17 0.92 -7.45
N HIS A 100 -4.88 -0.25 -8.02
CA HIS A 100 -4.58 -0.43 -9.44
C HIS A 100 -4.79 -1.87 -9.89
N LEU A 101 -4.86 -2.09 -11.22
CA LEU A 101 -4.87 -3.42 -11.80
C LEU A 101 -3.45 -3.94 -11.99
N LEU A 102 -3.18 -5.14 -11.49
CA LEU A 102 -1.93 -5.86 -11.72
C LEU A 102 -1.90 -6.53 -13.09
N ASP A 103 -0.72 -6.61 -13.68
CA ASP A 103 -0.47 -7.47 -14.84
C ASP A 103 -0.77 -8.93 -14.50
N ALA A 104 -1.54 -9.58 -15.37
CA ALA A 104 -1.95 -10.96 -15.18
C ALA A 104 -2.08 -11.71 -16.50
N GLU A 105 -1.94 -13.03 -16.43
CA GLU A 105 -2.16 -13.90 -17.60
C GLU A 105 -3.60 -13.75 -18.12
N THR A 106 -3.73 -13.68 -19.44
CA THR A 106 -5.04 -13.54 -20.09
C THR A 106 -5.96 -14.69 -19.69
N GLY A 107 -7.17 -14.37 -19.25
CA GLY A 107 -8.17 -15.36 -18.85
C GLY A 107 -8.16 -15.73 -17.37
N THR A 108 -7.23 -15.18 -16.56
CA THR A 108 -7.20 -15.43 -15.11
C THR A 108 -8.09 -14.49 -14.29
N GLY A 109 -8.76 -13.54 -14.95
CA GLY A 109 -9.58 -12.52 -14.31
C GLY A 109 -8.85 -11.19 -14.14
N ALA A 110 -9.48 -10.29 -13.41
CA ALA A 110 -8.96 -9.00 -13.04
C ALA A 110 -8.25 -9.12 -11.68
N HIS A 111 -6.97 -8.76 -11.65
CA HIS A 111 -6.15 -8.79 -10.44
C HIS A 111 -6.05 -7.38 -9.91
N ILE A 112 -6.63 -7.14 -8.74
CA ILE A 112 -6.61 -5.83 -8.09
C ILE A 112 -5.63 -5.86 -6.94
N GLU A 113 -4.83 -4.81 -6.82
CA GLU A 113 -4.07 -4.52 -5.61
C GLU A 113 -4.55 -3.18 -5.03
N VAL A 114 -4.65 -3.15 -3.71
CA VAL A 114 -5.12 -2.00 -2.94
C VAL A 114 -4.09 -1.69 -1.85
N SER A 115 -3.89 -0.41 -1.60
CA SER A 115 -3.03 0.12 -0.56
C SER A 115 -3.85 0.97 0.40
N LEU A 116 -3.70 0.73 1.70
CA LEU A 116 -4.16 1.58 2.79
C LEU A 116 -2.94 2.25 3.42
N ALA A 117 -2.95 3.56 3.48
CA ALA A 117 -1.89 4.41 3.99
C ALA A 117 -2.39 5.26 5.15
N TRP A 118 -1.63 5.44 6.24
CA TRP A 118 -1.98 6.42 7.27
C TRP A 118 -0.78 6.90 8.09
N VAL A 119 -0.91 8.12 8.63
CA VAL A 119 0.05 8.70 9.59
C VAL A 119 -0.48 8.48 11.02
N ASP A 120 0.40 8.10 11.94
CA ASP A 120 0.06 7.99 13.36
C ASP A 120 -0.18 9.39 13.95
N LEU A 121 -1.32 9.59 14.61
CA LEU A 121 -1.69 10.89 15.17
C LEU A 121 -0.92 11.23 16.46
N GLU A 122 -0.45 10.21 17.18
CA GLU A 122 0.35 10.36 18.39
C GLU A 122 1.84 10.51 18.05
N GLN A 123 2.25 9.95 16.91
CA GLN A 123 3.62 10.01 16.39
C GLN A 123 3.61 10.46 14.91
N PRO A 124 3.54 11.78 14.63
CA PRO A 124 3.34 12.28 13.26
C PRO A 124 4.44 11.94 12.24
N ASP A 125 5.64 11.60 12.73
CA ASP A 125 6.75 11.12 11.90
C ASP A 125 6.61 9.63 11.54
N THR A 126 5.63 8.95 12.15
CA THR A 126 5.32 7.55 11.92
C THR A 126 4.24 7.40 10.86
N TYR A 127 4.55 6.67 9.80
CA TYR A 127 3.62 6.38 8.71
C TYR A 127 3.58 4.88 8.43
N TYR A 128 2.39 4.37 8.10
CA TYR A 128 2.14 2.98 7.77
C TYR A 128 1.47 2.85 6.40
N ASN A 129 1.80 1.77 5.71
CA ASN A 129 1.17 1.41 4.45
C ASN A 129 1.01 -0.10 4.35
N TYR A 130 -0.23 -0.53 4.21
CA TYR A 130 -0.59 -1.93 4.03
C TYR A 130 -1.01 -2.14 2.59
N THR A 131 -0.59 -3.25 1.98
CA THR A 131 -1.07 -3.66 0.67
C THR A 131 -1.71 -5.03 0.74
N GLY A 132 -2.73 -5.23 -0.09
CA GLY A 132 -3.40 -6.50 -0.26
C GLY A 132 -3.92 -6.61 -1.69
N ASN A 133 -4.02 -7.84 -2.18
CA ASN A 133 -4.50 -8.11 -3.53
C ASN A 133 -5.56 -9.21 -3.54
N ALA A 134 -6.32 -9.25 -4.62
CA ALA A 134 -7.27 -10.30 -4.91
C ALA A 134 -7.48 -10.44 -6.41
N THR A 135 -7.99 -11.61 -6.80
CA THR A 135 -8.41 -11.89 -8.18
C THR A 135 -9.93 -12.01 -8.22
N SER A 136 -10.57 -11.27 -9.12
CA SER A 136 -12.01 -11.32 -9.37
C SER A 136 -12.29 -11.39 -10.88
N SER A 137 -13.54 -11.60 -11.27
CA SER A 137 -13.89 -11.71 -12.70
C SER A 137 -14.03 -10.33 -13.36
N TYR A 138 -13.75 -10.26 -14.67
CA TYR A 138 -14.20 -9.14 -15.50
C TYR A 138 -15.71 -9.30 -15.75
N ASN A 139 -16.52 -8.49 -15.09
CA ASN A 139 -17.97 -8.64 -14.99
C ASN A 139 -18.77 -7.51 -15.64
N GLN A 140 -18.17 -6.75 -16.57
CA GLN A 140 -18.80 -5.61 -17.27
C GLN A 140 -20.19 -5.87 -17.90
N PHE A 141 -20.59 -7.14 -18.09
CA PHE A 141 -21.89 -7.55 -18.63
C PHE A 141 -22.67 -8.50 -17.71
N VAL A 142 -22.24 -8.64 -16.45
CA VAL A 142 -22.80 -9.62 -15.52
C VAL A 142 -23.37 -8.88 -14.31
N ALA A 143 -24.64 -9.18 -14.00
CA ALA A 143 -25.30 -8.76 -12.78
C ALA A 143 -25.68 -10.00 -11.94
N PRO A 144 -25.75 -9.90 -10.60
CA PRO A 144 -25.39 -8.74 -9.78
C PRO A 144 -23.88 -8.47 -9.74
N LEU A 145 -23.49 -7.26 -9.34
CA LEU A 145 -22.08 -6.95 -9.10
C LEU A 145 -21.54 -7.82 -7.96
N GLN A 146 -20.25 -8.14 -8.04
CA GLN A 146 -19.62 -9.07 -7.11
C GLN A 146 -19.13 -8.35 -5.85
N SER A 147 -19.02 -9.13 -4.78
CA SER A 147 -18.35 -8.74 -3.55
C SER A 147 -17.34 -9.81 -3.18
N PHE A 148 -16.21 -9.40 -2.63
CA PHE A 148 -15.15 -10.29 -2.15
C PHE A 148 -14.36 -9.59 -1.06
N THR A 149 -13.39 -10.28 -0.48
CA THR A 149 -12.52 -9.74 0.56
C THR A 149 -11.07 -9.73 0.11
N ILE A 150 -10.32 -8.74 0.60
CA ILE A 150 -8.87 -8.64 0.44
C ILE A 150 -8.26 -8.76 1.84
N THR A 151 -7.34 -9.69 2.03
CA THR A 151 -6.51 -9.74 3.25
C THR A 151 -5.19 -9.04 2.95
N PRO A 152 -4.76 -8.05 3.76
CA PRO A 152 -3.47 -7.41 3.58
C PRO A 152 -2.35 -8.43 3.65
N SER A 153 -1.48 -8.46 2.65
CA SER A 153 -0.40 -9.43 2.52
C SER A 153 0.97 -8.84 2.86
N SER A 154 1.10 -7.52 2.81
CA SER A 154 2.33 -6.83 3.15
C SER A 154 2.07 -5.52 3.89
N ALA A 155 3.07 -5.09 4.66
CA ALA A 155 3.08 -3.80 5.33
C ALA A 155 4.48 -3.22 5.31
N PHE A 156 4.56 -1.90 5.21
CA PHE A 156 5.74 -1.16 5.60
C PHE A 156 5.36 -0.03 6.56
N GLY A 157 6.26 0.27 7.47
CA GLY A 157 6.18 1.44 8.36
C GLY A 157 7.46 2.26 8.24
N VAL A 158 7.41 3.52 8.63
CA VAL A 158 8.59 4.36 8.89
C VAL A 158 8.30 5.11 10.18
N ALA A 159 9.30 5.29 11.04
CA ALA A 159 9.28 6.18 12.21
C ALA A 159 10.65 6.81 12.41
#